data_AF-A0A924RKF1-F1
#
_entry.id   AF-A0A924RKF1-F1
#
_cell.length_a   1.000
_cell.length_b   1.000
_cell.length_c   1.000
_cell.angle_alpha   90.00
_cell.angle_beta   90.00
_cell.angle_gamma   90.00
#
_symmetry.space_group_name_H-M   'P 1'
#
loop_
_entity.id
_entity.type
_entity.pdbx_description
1 polymer ?
#
loop_
_entity_poly.entity_id
_entity_poly.type
_entity_poly.pdbx_seq_one_letter_code
_entity_poly.pdbx_strand_id
1 'polypeptide(L)'
;MLCKDPFVIKLETFKLIQEFQKLDFLKHFYLIGFTSLALQLGHRNSTDIDLFTENEFDDGELIDNLVTVFKLSLVFNKRNTIICAINGIKTDCIRHNYPLIKNPITE
;
A
#
# COMPACT_ATOMS: atom_id res chain seq x y z
N MET A 1 15.00 -9.69 -7.62
CA MET A 1 14.51 -8.82 -8.72
C MET A 1 13.00 -8.94 -8.75
N LEU A 2 12.28 -7.82 -8.68
CA LEU A 2 10.82 -7.84 -8.72
C LEU A 2 10.32 -8.03 -10.16
N CYS A 3 9.26 -8.82 -10.34
CA CYS A 3 8.50 -8.94 -11.57
C CYS A 3 7.69 -7.66 -11.81
N LYS A 4 8.13 -6.87 -12.78
CA LYS A 4 7.52 -5.58 -13.18
C LYS A 4 6.71 -5.70 -14.48
N ASP A 5 6.29 -6.92 -14.81
CA ASP A 5 5.49 -7.18 -15.99
C ASP A 5 4.12 -6.50 -15.85
N PRO A 6 3.70 -5.64 -16.80
CA PRO A 6 2.39 -4.98 -16.79
C PRO A 6 1.19 -5.93 -16.75
N PHE A 7 1.36 -7.18 -17.17
CA PHE A 7 0.34 -8.22 -17.03
C PHE A 7 0.17 -8.69 -15.58
N VAL A 8 1.26 -8.69 -14.81
CA VAL A 8 1.28 -9.09 -13.38
C VAL A 8 0.79 -7.93 -12.52
N ILE A 9 1.41 -6.76 -12.63
CA ILE A 9 0.97 -5.55 -11.93
C ILE A 9 0.70 -4.48 -12.98
N LYS A 10 -0.55 -3.98 -13.02
CA LYS A 10 -0.91 -2.92 -13.95
C LYS A 10 -0.02 -1.70 -13.76
N LEU A 11 0.28 -1.00 -14.85
CA LEU A 11 1.19 0.13 -14.85
C LEU A 11 0.76 1.24 -13.88
N GLU A 12 -0.54 1.52 -13.80
CA GLU A 12 -1.10 2.49 -12.86
C GLU A 12 -0.90 2.09 -11.40
N THR A 13 -1.11 0.83 -11.05
CA THR A 13 -0.88 0.30 -9.69
C THR A 13 0.59 0.35 -9.34
N PHE A 14 1.47 -0.04 -10.26
CA PHE A 14 2.92 0.01 -10.04
C PHE A 14 3.41 1.44 -9.82
N LYS A 15 2.96 2.40 -10.65
CA LYS A 15 3.30 3.82 -10.48
C LYS A 15 2.81 4.36 -9.14
N LEU A 16 1.59 4.03 -8.72
CA LEU A 16 1.06 4.47 -7.43
C LEU A 16 1.87 3.92 -6.26
N ILE A 17 2.29 2.65 -6.32
CA ILE A 17 3.21 2.07 -5.32
C ILE A 17 4.53 2.85 -5.27
N GLN A 18 5.10 3.22 -6.42
CA GLN A 18 6.33 4.02 -6.48
C GLN A 18 6.14 5.45 -5.95
N GLU A 19 4.96 6.03 -6.10
CA GLU A 19 4.62 7.32 -5.50
C GLU A 19 4.50 7.20 -3.98
N PHE A 20 3.83 6.16 -3.47
CA PHE A 20 3.75 5.88 -2.03
C PHE A 20 5.11 5.73 -1.37
N GLN A 21 6.05 5.05 -2.03
CA GLN A 21 7.42 4.87 -1.54
C GLN A 21 8.20 6.19 -1.36
N LYS A 22 7.75 7.30 -1.97
CA LYS A 22 8.39 8.62 -1.85
C LYS A 22 7.79 9.47 -0.74
N LEU A 23 6.70 9.04 -0.11
CA LEU A 23 5.97 9.82 0.88
C LEU A 23 6.47 9.50 2.28
N ASP A 24 6.99 10.52 2.97
CA ASP A 24 7.57 10.35 4.31
C ASP A 24 6.56 9.79 5.33
N PHE A 25 5.29 10.18 5.24
CA PHE A 25 4.23 9.69 6.12
C PHE A 25 3.84 8.22 5.84
N LEU A 26 4.31 7.63 4.73
CA LEU A 26 4.15 6.20 4.42
C LEU A 26 5.43 5.38 4.65
N LYS A 27 6.53 5.98 5.11
CA LYS A 27 7.84 5.31 5.22
C LYS A 27 7.86 4.04 6.10
N HIS A 28 6.91 3.94 7.03
CA HIS A 28 6.78 2.79 7.94
C HIS A 28 5.73 1.78 7.49
N PHE A 29 5.08 2.02 6.36
CA PHE A 29 4.20 1.06 5.74
C PHE A 29 4.97 0.19 4.76
N TYR A 30 4.58 -1.08 4.68
CA TYR A 30 5.13 -2.04 3.74
C TYR A 30 3.99 -2.72 2.97
N LEU A 31 4.25 -2.96 1.69
CA LEU A 31 3.33 -3.66 0.81
C LEU A 31 3.26 -5.14 1.21
N ILE A 32 2.05 -5.64 1.44
CA ILE A 32 1.81 -7.03 1.82
C ILE A 32 0.90 -7.74 0.81
N GLY A 33 0.43 -8.93 1.20
CA GLY A 33 -0.63 -9.64 0.51
C GLY A 33 -0.22 -10.11 -0.89
N PHE A 34 -1.24 -10.33 -1.72
CA PHE A 34 -1.05 -10.92 -3.04
C PHE A 34 -0.27 -10.00 -3.99
N THR A 35 -0.39 -8.68 -3.86
CA THR A 35 0.36 -7.72 -4.68
C THR A 35 1.85 -7.79 -4.38
N SER A 36 2.25 -7.85 -3.10
CA SER A 36 3.66 -8.05 -2.73
C SER A 36 4.23 -9.37 -3.26
N LEU A 37 3.43 -10.44 -3.25
CA LEU A 37 3.83 -11.78 -3.71
C LEU A 37 3.87 -11.87 -5.24
N ALA A 38 2.94 -11.20 -5.93
CA ALA A 38 2.91 -11.10 -7.38
C ALA A 38 4.15 -10.36 -7.90
N LEU A 39 4.56 -9.27 -7.25
CA LEU A 39 5.83 -8.59 -7.54
C LEU A 39 7.05 -9.49 -7.30
N GLN A 40 7.01 -10.42 -6.35
CA GLN A 40 8.15 -11.31 -6.10
C GLN A 40 8.23 -12.50 -7.07
N LEU A 41 7.09 -13.11 -7.39
CA LEU A 41 7.05 -14.39 -8.10
C LEU A 41 6.52 -14.29 -9.53
N GLY A 42 5.84 -13.21 -9.91
CA GLY A 42 5.17 -13.09 -11.22
C GLY A 42 4.06 -14.12 -11.47
N HIS A 43 3.60 -14.80 -10.42
CA HIS A 43 2.78 -16.02 -10.52
C HIS A 43 1.30 -15.76 -10.87
N ARG A 44 0.82 -14.52 -10.75
CA ARG A 44 -0.55 -14.10 -11.09
C ARG A 44 -0.62 -12.58 -11.23
N ASN A 45 -1.73 -12.08 -11.75
CA ASN A 45 -2.02 -10.65 -11.73
C ASN A 45 -2.56 -10.17 -10.38
N SER A 46 -2.31 -8.91 -10.03
CA SER A 46 -2.89 -8.22 -8.87
C SER A 46 -3.09 -6.74 -9.17
N THR A 47 -4.13 -6.15 -8.58
CA THR A 47 -4.55 -4.76 -8.87
C THR A 47 -4.71 -3.87 -7.66
N ASP A 48 -4.73 -4.45 -6.46
CA ASP A 48 -5.05 -3.74 -5.21
C ASP A 48 -3.77 -3.49 -4.41
N ILE A 49 -3.79 -2.54 -3.47
CA ILE A 49 -2.63 -2.18 -2.65
C ILE A 49 -2.98 -2.37 -1.18
N ASP A 50 -2.26 -3.27 -0.50
CA ASP A 50 -2.39 -3.50 0.92
C ASP A 50 -1.11 -3.02 1.63
N LEU A 51 -1.24 -1.97 2.45
CA LEU A 51 -0.15 -1.33 3.19
C LEU A 51 -0.30 -1.60 4.69
N PHE A 52 0.64 -2.35 5.26
CA PHE A 52 0.64 -2.66 6.68
C PHE A 52 1.76 -1.93 7.41
N THR A 53 1.54 -1.64 8.70
CA THR A 53 2.55 -1.06 9.60
C THR A 53 2.46 -1.70 10.98
N GLU A 54 3.57 -1.82 11.69
CA GLU A 54 3.57 -2.22 13.12
C GLU A 54 3.18 -1.02 14.03
N ASN A 55 3.32 0.20 13.53
CA ASN A 55 3.16 1.43 14.30
C ASN A 55 1.70 1.88 14.41
N GLU A 56 1.38 2.57 15.49
CA GLU A 56 0.17 3.42 15.50
C GLU A 56 0.34 4.57 14.53
N PHE A 57 -0.77 4.98 13.92
CA PHE A 57 -0.88 6.16 13.07
C PHE A 57 -2.20 6.87 13.37
N ASP A 58 -2.23 8.17 13.15
CA ASP A 58 -3.46 8.95 13.20
C ASP A 58 -4.20 8.81 11.88
N ASP A 59 -5.41 8.24 11.92
CA ASP A 59 -6.18 7.99 10.70
C ASP A 59 -6.59 9.29 10.00
N GLY A 60 -6.88 10.36 10.77
CA GLY A 60 -7.26 11.66 10.24
C GLY A 60 -6.10 12.34 9.54
N GLU A 61 -4.94 12.39 10.20
CA GLU A 61 -3.71 12.95 9.63
C GLU A 61 -3.29 12.20 8.35
N LEU A 62 -3.36 10.86 8.36
CA LEU A 62 -3.02 10.06 7.19
C LEU A 62 -3.99 10.32 6.03
N ILE A 63 -5.30 10.39 6.30
CA ILE A 63 -6.30 10.72 5.27
C ILE A 63 -6.05 12.12 4.72
N ASP A 64 -5.85 13.13 5.56
CA ASP A 64 -5.63 14.51 5.15
C ASP A 64 -4.38 14.60 4.25
N ASN A 65 -3.28 13.98 4.66
CA ASN A 65 -2.06 13.90 3.86
C ASN A 65 -2.30 13.22 2.49
N LEU A 66 -3.02 12.10 2.46
CA LEU A 66 -3.33 11.39 1.21
C LEU A 66 -4.23 12.22 0.27
N VAL A 67 -5.20 12.95 0.80
CA VAL A 67 -6.11 13.81 0.02
C VAL A 67 -5.37 15.00 -0.60
N THR A 68 -4.30 15.50 0.02
CA THR A 68 -3.50 16.58 -0.57
C THR A 68 -2.73 16.17 -1.83
N VAL A 69 -2.38 14.88 -1.94
CA VAL A 69 -1.54 14.36 -3.02
C VAL A 69 -2.36 13.62 -4.08
N PHE A 70 -3.46 12.97 -3.70
CA PHE A 70 -4.18 12.04 -4.57
C PHE A 70 -5.69 12.28 -4.57
N LYS A 71 -6.36 11.72 -5.59
CA LYS A 71 -7.82 11.59 -5.59
C LYS A 71 -8.22 10.43 -4.69
N LEU A 72 -8.55 10.71 -3.43
CA LEU A 72 -9.00 9.73 -2.45
C LEU A 72 -10.52 9.62 -2.40
N SER A 73 -11.03 8.40 -2.30
CA SER A 73 -12.43 8.08 -2.00
C SER A 73 -12.45 7.14 -0.79
N LEU A 74 -12.86 7.67 0.37
CA LEU A 74 -12.90 6.91 1.60
C LEU A 74 -14.05 5.89 1.57
N VAL A 75 -13.75 4.63 1.90
CA VAL A 75 -14.76 3.55 1.96
C VAL A 75 -15.06 3.20 3.41
N PHE A 76 -14.02 3.08 4.23
CA PHE A 76 -14.15 2.76 5.65
C PHE A 76 -12.99 3.37 6.43
N ASN A 77 -13.28 3.89 7.62
CA ASN A 77 -12.29 4.39 8.56
C ASN A 77 -12.64 3.93 9.97
N LYS A 78 -11.66 3.35 10.66
CA LYS A 78 -11.67 3.05 12.08
C LYS A 78 -10.24 3.19 12.59
N ARG A 79 -10.06 3.35 13.90
CA ARG A 79 -8.74 3.43 14.54
C ARG A 79 -7.73 2.45 13.93
N ASN A 80 -6.69 2.99 13.32
CA ASN A 80 -5.60 2.28 12.64
C ASN A 80 -6.04 1.37 11.48
N THR A 81 -7.11 1.71 10.78
CA THR A 81 -7.65 0.95 9.64
C THR A 81 -8.37 1.90 8.70
N ILE A 82 -7.76 2.16 7.56
CA ILE A 82 -8.33 2.94 6.46
C ILE A 82 -8.49 2.02 5.26
N ILE A 83 -9.69 1.96 4.70
CA ILE A 83 -9.96 1.34 3.40
C ILE A 83 -10.45 2.46 2.51
N CYS A 84 -9.78 2.65 1.39
CA CYS A 84 -10.08 3.72 0.46
C CYS A 84 -9.79 3.30 -0.99
N ALA A 85 -10.19 4.13 -1.93
CA ALA A 85 -9.68 4.08 -3.28
C ALA A 85 -8.81 5.32 -3.53
N ILE A 86 -7.58 5.12 -3.99
CA ILE A 86 -6.65 6.19 -4.35
C ILE A 86 -6.46 6.13 -5.85
N ASN A 87 -6.82 7.20 -6.55
CA ASN A 87 -6.83 7.25 -8.02
C ASN A 87 -7.63 6.10 -8.65
N GLY A 88 -8.67 5.62 -7.96
CA GLY A 88 -9.51 4.50 -8.40
C GLY A 88 -8.96 3.10 -8.06
N ILE A 89 -7.81 3.01 -7.40
CA ILE A 89 -7.17 1.76 -6.99
C ILE A 89 -7.48 1.50 -5.52
N LYS A 90 -8.04 0.32 -5.21
CA LYS A 90 -8.30 -0.09 -3.83
C LYS A 90 -7.00 -0.08 -3.03
N THR A 91 -7.00 0.66 -1.93
CA THR A 91 -5.85 0.82 -1.04
C THR A 91 -6.28 0.68 0.42
N ASP A 92 -5.69 -0.28 1.11
CA ASP A 92 -5.95 -0.57 2.52
C ASP A 92 -4.70 -0.19 3.33
N CYS A 93 -4.85 0.70 4.33
CA CYS A 93 -3.80 1.05 5.28
C CYS A 93 -4.18 0.52 6.66
N ILE A 94 -3.44 -0.45 7.18
CA ILE A 94 -3.82 -1.19 8.39
C ILE A 94 -2.63 -1.31 9.34
N ARG A 95 -2.87 -1.08 10.63
CA ARG A 95 -1.89 -1.46 11.65
C ARG A 95 -1.98 -2.95 11.91
N HIS A 96 -0.89 -3.64 11.62
CA HIS A 96 -0.67 -5.05 11.93
C HIS A 96 0.35 -5.16 13.05
N ASN A 97 -0.12 -5.04 14.29
CA ASN A 97 0.71 -5.02 15.50
C ASN A 97 1.20 -6.42 15.92
N TYR A 98 1.83 -7.13 14.98
CA TYR A 98 2.51 -8.40 15.24
C TYR A 98 3.96 -8.28 14.77
N PRO A 99 4.93 -8.78 15.55
CA PRO A 99 6.33 -8.73 15.17
C PRO A 99 6.58 -9.33 13.79
N LEU A 100 7.36 -8.62 12.98
CA LEU A 100 7.87 -9.18 11.73
C LEU A 100 8.79 -10.38 11.98
N ILE A 101 8.54 -11.48 11.25
CA ILE A 101 9.42 -12.65 11.27
C ILE A 101 10.71 -12.38 10.47
N LYS A 102 10.61 -11.54 9.45
CA LYS A 102 11.72 -11.09 8.59
C LYS A 102 11.47 -9.64 8.17
N ASN A 103 12.55 -8.90 7.92
CA ASN A 103 12.47 -7.55 7.38
C ASN A 103 11.79 -7.55 5.99
N PRO A 104 11.08 -6.46 5.62
CA PRO A 104 10.55 -6.29 4.29
C PRO A 104 11.65 -6.34 3.23
N ILE A 105 11.33 -6.88 2.06
CA ILE A 105 12.24 -6.88 0.92
C ILE A 105 12.31 -5.45 0.39
N THR A 106 13.54 -4.94 0.24
CA THR A 106 13.82 -3.63 -0.36
C THR A 106 14.55 -3.85 -1.70
N GLU A 107 14.30 -2.96 -2.67
CA GLU A 107 15.00 -2.90 -3.97
C GLU A 107 15.78 -1.59 -4.05
#